data_AF-A0A9P1CR15-F1
#
_entry.id   AF-A0A9P1CR15-F1
#
_cell.length_a   1.000
_cell.length_b   1.000
_cell.length_c   1.000
_cell.angle_alpha   90.00
_cell.angle_beta   90.00
_cell.angle_gamma   90.00
#
_symmetry.space_group_name_H-M   'P 1'
#
loop_
_entity.id
_entity.type
_entity.pdbx_description
1 polymer ?
#
loop_
_entity_poly.entity_id
_entity_poly.type
_entity_poly.pdbx_seq_one_letter_code
_entity_poly.pdbx_strand_id
1 'polypeptide(L)'
;MLRHWLEDNAITFHHHQWGITPSTFHSIKELHENFEIVATSKDRQNQSFISLMQSRRHPIFASAFHPEKPAFEWGFHTHGLLQNTQIPHSRKVGCISVEGVR
;
A
#
# COMPACT_ATOMS: atom_id res chain seq x y z
N MET A 1 -12.66 3.72 -12.56
CA MET A 1 -13.52 3.96 -11.38
C MET A 1 -12.83 3.53 -10.08
N LEU A 2 -12.37 2.28 -9.92
CA LEU A 2 -11.64 1.84 -8.71
C LEU A 2 -10.24 2.47 -8.55
N ARG A 3 -9.50 2.64 -9.65
CA ARG A 3 -8.16 3.25 -9.67
C ARG A 3 -8.13 4.65 -9.05
N HIS A 4 -8.94 5.56 -9.58
CA HIS A 4 -9.02 6.94 -9.08
C HIS A 4 -9.45 7.02 -7.63
N TRP A 5 -10.28 6.07 -7.17
CA TRP A 5 -10.68 6.03 -5.78
C TRP A 5 -9.50 5.79 -4.82
N LEU A 6 -8.55 4.92 -5.20
CA LEU A 6 -7.33 4.64 -4.42
C LEU A 6 -6.27 5.76 -4.54
N GLU A 7 -6.30 6.52 -5.64
CA GLU A 7 -5.43 7.69 -5.85
C GLU A 7 -5.91 8.89 -5.01
N ASP A 8 -7.21 9.17 -5.05
CA ASP A 8 -7.80 10.39 -4.47
C ASP A 8 -8.19 10.25 -3.00
N ASN A 9 -8.37 9.02 -2.52
CA ASN A 9 -8.80 8.76 -1.14
C ASN A 9 -7.72 8.01 -0.37
N ALA A 10 -7.46 8.48 0.84
CA ALA A 10 -6.46 7.91 1.72
C ALA A 10 -6.92 6.58 2.34
N ILE A 11 -7.31 5.57 1.56
CA ILE A 11 -7.94 4.34 2.06
C ILE A 11 -7.00 3.12 2.11
N THR A 12 -5.72 3.26 1.76
CA THR A 12 -4.73 2.18 1.87
C THR A 12 -4.02 2.20 3.21
N PHE A 13 -4.18 1.14 4.00
CA PHE A 13 -3.51 1.03 5.30
C PHE A 13 -2.12 0.41 5.16
N HIS A 14 -1.09 1.16 5.53
CA HIS A 14 0.29 0.70 5.55
C HIS A 14 0.79 0.56 6.99
N HIS A 15 1.21 -0.65 7.37
CA HIS A 15 1.79 -0.93 8.68
C HIS A 15 2.97 -1.90 8.56
N HIS A 16 4.04 -1.37 7.97
CA HIS A 16 5.33 -2.03 7.82
C HIS A 16 6.44 -1.01 8.05
N GLN A 17 7.64 -1.49 8.37
CA GLN A 17 8.84 -0.67 8.57
C GLN A 17 9.70 -0.56 7.31
N TRP A 18 9.47 -1.43 6.33
CA TRP A 18 10.34 -1.63 5.18
C TRP A 18 9.54 -1.60 3.88
N GLY A 19 10.11 -1.00 2.86
CA GLY A 19 9.54 -0.96 1.51
C GLY A 19 10.62 -1.13 0.45
N ILE A 20 10.22 -1.58 -0.73
CA ILE A 20 11.10 -1.65 -1.90
C ILE A 20 10.96 -0.35 -2.67
N THR A 21 12.05 0.38 -2.87
CA THR A 21 12.05 1.58 -3.71
C THR A 21 12.01 1.18 -5.20
N PRO A 22 11.48 2.04 -6.10
CA PRO A 22 11.53 1.77 -7.53
C PRO A 22 12.95 1.53 -8.05
N SER A 23 13.95 2.26 -7.54
CA SER A 23 15.35 2.06 -7.93
C SER A 23 15.87 0.69 -7.50
N THR A 24 15.60 0.27 -6.26
CA THR A 24 15.95 -1.08 -5.78
C THR A 24 15.27 -2.15 -6.63
N PHE A 25 13.99 -1.99 -6.95
CA PHE A 25 13.25 -2.92 -7.81
C PHE A 25 13.90 -3.10 -9.18
N HIS A 26 14.25 -2.01 -9.85
CA HIS A 26 14.91 -2.06 -11.16
C HIS A 26 16.34 -2.60 -11.09
N SER A 27 17.01 -2.48 -9.95
CA SER A 27 18.36 -3.03 -9.76
C SER A 27 18.38 -4.56 -9.65
N ILE A 28 17.25 -5.19 -9.30
CA ILE A 28 17.12 -6.63 -9.14
C ILE A 28 16.50 -7.20 -10.42
N LYS A 29 17.30 -7.95 -11.19
CA LYS A 29 16.91 -8.47 -12.51
C LYS A 29 15.67 -9.34 -12.44
N GLU A 30 15.69 -10.32 -11.54
CA GLU A 30 14.62 -11.30 -11.38
C GLU A 30 13.29 -10.63 -11.00
N LEU A 31 13.34 -9.49 -10.31
CA LEU A 31 12.15 -8.79 -9.87
C LEU A 31 11.52 -7.98 -11.01
N HIS A 32 12.30 -7.12 -11.69
CA HIS A 32 11.74 -6.25 -12.73
C HIS A 32 11.40 -6.98 -14.04
N GLU A 33 12.03 -8.13 -14.32
CA GLU A 33 11.69 -8.98 -15.47
C GLU A 33 10.40 -9.79 -15.26
N ASN A 34 10.03 -10.11 -14.01
CA ASN A 34 8.87 -10.96 -13.71
C ASN A 34 7.66 -10.18 -13.16
N PHE A 35 7.88 -8.97 -12.65
CA PHE A 35 6.85 -8.11 -12.08
C PHE A 35 6.83 -6.72 -12.73
N GLU A 36 5.69 -6.07 -12.59
CA GLU A 36 5.44 -4.70 -13.01
C GLU A 36 4.94 -3.90 -11.80
N ILE A 37 5.51 -2.71 -11.61
CA ILE A 37 5.02 -1.76 -10.60
C ILE A 37 3.69 -1.22 -11.10
N VAL A 38 2.63 -1.45 -10.33
CA VAL A 38 1.31 -0.88 -10.61
C VAL A 38 1.17 0.46 -9.89
N ALA A 39 1.61 0.53 -8.64
CA ALA A 39 1.52 1.76 -7.87
C ALA A 39 2.66 1.91 -6.87
N THR A 40 2.96 3.17 -6.55
CA THR A 40 3.85 3.59 -5.48
C THR A 40 3.09 4.34 -4.40
N SER A 41 3.68 4.50 -3.22
CA SER A 41 3.22 5.41 -2.18
C SER A 41 4.43 6.12 -1.59
N LYS A 42 4.18 7.18 -0.82
CA LYS A 42 5.25 7.89 -0.12
C LYS A 42 5.21 7.61 1.37
N ASP A 43 6.36 7.38 1.96
CA ASP A 43 6.49 7.23 3.40
C ASP A 43 6.42 8.59 4.13
N ARG A 44 6.60 8.57 5.45
CA ARG A 44 6.58 9.78 6.30
C ARG A 44 7.74 10.75 6.01
N GLN A 45 8.79 10.28 5.33
CA GLN A 45 9.95 11.06 4.91
C GLN A 45 9.86 11.44 3.42
N ASN A 46 8.69 11.26 2.80
CA ASN A 46 8.41 11.58 1.40
C ASN A 46 9.23 10.73 0.40
N GLN A 47 9.75 9.57 0.83
CA GLN A 47 10.44 8.60 -0.01
C GLN A 47 9.43 7.65 -0.67
N SER A 48 9.56 7.45 -1.98
CA SER A 48 8.68 6.56 -2.74
C SER A 48 9.04 5.09 -2.55
N PHE A 49 8.03 4.27 -2.31
CA PHE A 49 8.12 2.81 -2.26
C PHE A 49 7.00 2.17 -3.06
N ILE A 50 7.19 0.93 -3.50
CA ILE A 50 6.18 0.17 -4.26
C ILE A 50 5.03 -0.22 -3.33
N SER A 51 3.81 0.21 -3.65
CA SER A 51 2.61 -0.08 -2.87
C SER A 51 1.76 -1.20 -3.48
N LEU A 52 1.88 -1.42 -4.80
CA LEU A 52 1.23 -2.50 -5.52
C LEU A 52 2.07 -2.92 -6.73
N MET A 53 2.24 -4.23 -6.93
CA MET A 53 2.83 -4.80 -8.13
C MET A 53 2.07 -6.05 -8.57
N GLN A 54 2.20 -6.38 -9.85
CA GLN A 54 1.61 -7.58 -10.44
C GLN A 54 2.67 -8.38 -11.20
N SER A 55 2.52 -9.70 -11.26
CA SER A 55 3.34 -10.51 -12.14
C SER A 55 2.98 -10.23 -13.60
N ARG A 56 3.99 -10.22 -14.47
CA ARG A 56 3.81 -10.04 -15.91
C ARG A 56 3.20 -11.27 -16.60
N ARG A 57 3.29 -12.46 -16.00
CA ARG A 57 2.93 -13.73 -16.65
C ARG A 57 1.93 -14.58 -15.86
N HIS A 58 1.82 -14.35 -14.56
CA HIS A 58 0.99 -15.16 -13.67
C HIS A 58 -0.07 -14.30 -12.99
N PRO A 59 -1.21 -14.88 -12.57
CA PRO A 59 -2.25 -14.17 -11.82
C PRO A 59 -1.82 -13.97 -10.36
N ILE A 60 -0.70 -13.29 -10.16
CA ILE A 60 -0.08 -13.03 -8.86
C ILE A 60 -0.02 -11.51 -8.67
N PHE A 61 -0.55 -11.05 -7.55
CA PHE A 61 -0.56 -9.65 -7.13
C PHE A 61 0.08 -9.53 -5.76
N ALA A 62 0.81 -8.44 -5.52
CA ALA A 62 1.42 -8.16 -4.23
C ALA A 62 1.12 -6.71 -3.81
N SER A 63 0.45 -6.54 -2.67
CA SER A 63 0.17 -5.25 -2.05
C SER A 63 1.06 -5.04 -0.83
N ALA A 64 1.63 -3.85 -0.70
CA ALA A 64 2.31 -3.45 0.54
C ALA A 64 1.33 -2.87 1.58
N PHE A 65 0.08 -2.58 1.18
CA PHE A 65 -0.97 -2.22 2.12
C PHE A 65 -1.83 -3.43 2.49
N HIS A 66 -2.56 -3.29 3.58
CA HIS A 66 -3.52 -4.26 4.10
C HIS A 66 -4.95 -3.89 3.66
N PRO A 67 -5.45 -4.43 2.54
CA PRO A 67 -6.80 -4.13 2.06
C PRO A 67 -7.91 -4.66 3.01
N GLU A 68 -7.59 -5.64 3.84
CA GLU A 68 -8.52 -6.27 4.78
C GLU A 68 -8.87 -5.37 5.97
N LYS A 69 -7.88 -4.59 6.45
CA LYS A 69 -8.02 -3.86 7.72
C LYS A 69 -9.15 -2.82 7.71
N PRO A 70 -9.31 -1.98 6.69
CA PRO A 70 -10.40 -0.99 6.68
C PRO A 70 -11.81 -1.58 6.75
N ALA A 71 -12.00 -2.85 6.35
CA ALA A 71 -13.30 -3.51 6.39
C ALA A 71 -13.55 -4.28 7.70
N PHE A 72 -12.49 -4.83 8.31
CA PHE A 72 -12.63 -5.84 9.36
C PHE A 72 -11.97 -5.49 10.70
N GLU A 73 -11.11 -4.47 10.77
CA GLU A 73 -10.43 -4.08 12.00
C GLU A 73 -10.90 -2.71 12.48
N TRP A 74 -11.56 -2.69 13.64
CA TRP A 74 -12.05 -1.49 14.31
C TRP A 74 -11.51 -1.48 15.73
N GLY A 75 -10.83 -0.40 16.12
CA GLY A 75 -10.39 -0.24 17.50
C GLY A 75 -11.57 0.07 18.40
N PHE A 76 -11.86 -0.81 19.37
CA PHE A 76 -12.92 -0.59 20.35
C PHE A 76 -12.35 0.13 21.57
N HIS A 77 -12.96 1.24 21.96
CA HIS A 77 -12.71 1.89 23.24
C HIS A 77 -13.50 1.19 24.35
N THR A 78 -13.08 0.00 24.77
CA THR A 78 -13.61 -0.55 26.03
C THR A 78 -12.97 0.20 27.20
N HIS A 79 -13.77 1.01 27.90
CA HIS A 79 -13.42 1.77 29.12
C HIS A 79 -12.49 2.99 28.95
N GLY A 80 -12.50 3.68 27.81
CA GLY A 80 -11.73 4.92 27.62
C GLY A 80 -10.22 4.72 27.50
N LEU A 81 -9.76 3.47 27.43
CA LEU A 81 -8.39 3.10 27.15
C LEU A 81 -8.28 2.69 25.67
N LEU A 82 -7.23 3.16 25.00
CA LEU A 82 -6.93 2.77 23.61
C LEU A 82 -6.47 1.31 23.60
N GLN A 83 -7.39 0.37 23.36
CA GLN A 83 -6.99 -0.98 22.98
C GLN A 83 -6.68 -0.97 21.48
N ASN A 84 -5.43 -1.28 21.16
CA ASN A 84 -4.89 -1.43 19.81
C ASN A 84 -4.60 -0.11 19.04
N THR A 85 -3.60 0.64 19.49
CA THR A 85 -3.09 1.88 18.85
C THR A 85 -2.51 1.68 17.45
N GLN A 86 -2.32 0.42 17.02
CA GLN A 86 -1.87 0.06 15.68
C GLN A 86 -3.01 -0.05 14.66
N ILE A 87 -4.27 0.03 15.09
CA ILE A 87 -5.43 0.08 14.21
C ILE A 87 -5.80 1.55 13.98
N PRO A 88 -5.95 2.00 12.74
CA PRO A 88 -6.39 3.35 12.45
C PRO A 88 -7.87 3.48 12.83
N HIS A 89 -8.16 4.39 13.76
CA HIS A 89 -9.55 4.67 14.17
C HIS A 89 -10.24 5.65 13.22
N SER A 90 -9.69 5.83 12.01
CA SER A 90 -10.17 6.70 10.96
C SER A 90 -10.05 5.99 9.62
N ARG A 91 -11.03 6.20 8.72
CA ARG A 91 -11.01 5.65 7.35
C ARG A 91 -9.87 6.18 6.48
N LYS A 92 -9.08 7.15 6.97
CA LYS A 92 -7.99 7.79 6.25
C LYS A 92 -6.62 7.37 6.81
N VAL A 93 -5.77 6.78 5.98
CA VAL A 93 -4.49 6.14 6.32
C VAL A 93 -3.39 6.29 5.28
N GLY A 94 -3.70 6.27 3.98
CA GLY A 94 -2.71 6.47 2.91
C GLY A 94 -3.31 6.40 1.50
N CYS A 95 -2.69 7.08 0.53
CA CYS A 95 -3.05 6.99 -0.90
C CYS A 95 -1.97 6.24 -1.68
N ILE A 96 -2.31 5.74 -2.87
CA ILE A 96 -1.35 5.24 -3.85
C ILE A 96 -1.24 6.19 -5.05
N SER A 97 -0.09 6.19 -5.70
CA SER A 97 0.15 6.82 -7.00
C SER A 97 0.36 5.73 -8.03
N VAL A 98 -0.53 5.61 -9.02
CA VAL A 98 -0.43 4.56 -10.04
C VAL A 98 0.53 4.99 -11.14
N GLU A 99 1.54 4.17 -11.42
CA GLU A 99 2.49 4.38 -12.51
C GLU A 99 1.90 3.80 -13.81
N GLY A 100 1.93 4.57 -14.90
CA GLY A 100 1.71 4.04 -16.26
C GLY A 100 0.30 3.52 -16.60
N VAL A 101 -0.62 4.43 -16.93
CA VAL A 101 -1.43 4.33 -18.18
C VAL A 101 -1.66 5.77 -18.66
N ARG A 102 -0.82 6.24 -19.59
CA ARG A 102 -1.18 7.20 -20.62
C ARG A 102 -1.00 6.49 -21.95
#